data_AF-A0A662LV96-F1
#
_entry.id   AF-A0A662LV96-F1
#
_cell.length_a   1.000
_cell.length_b   1.000
_cell.length_c   1.000
_cell.angle_alpha   90.00
_cell.angle_beta   90.00
_cell.angle_gamma   90.00
#
_symmetry.space_group_name_H-M   'P 1'
#
loop_
_entity.id
_entity.type
_entity.pdbx_description
1 polymer ?
#
loop_
_entity_poly.entity_id
_entity_poly.type
_entity_poly.pdbx_seq_one_letter_code
_entity_poly.pdbx_strand_id
1 'polypeptide(L)'
;MNKIGGLIKTFIIISISILVISSSFVYSIKIHQSSLTRREKTSYKIWVNKNMRYMLKSVADIADNDKELHMFKTCDILRDFFKDCISPMDFYRRVNGSIKDAKFFPDIWFSYFLPKLVYLIKDGHARLWCTQQTILIAAGVKAMFSHWDNSLGKYVLNRDVGGFRFEFWASCDETMPIPIRASHMQLVVDTWNGDTTPMGYEKLEVDPWMNQFREWKPENEKHPVLISVMYTRDINKILEI
;
A
#
# COMPACT_ATOMS: atom_id res chain seq x y z
N MET A 1 -83.73 0.80 10.30
CA MET A 1 -82.57 1.16 11.15
C MET A 1 -81.25 0.47 10.73
N ASN A 2 -80.98 0.19 9.43
CA ASN A 2 -79.78 -0.56 9.00
C ASN A 2 -78.73 0.21 8.16
N LYS A 3 -78.95 1.50 7.84
CA LYS A 3 -78.00 2.27 7.00
C LYS A 3 -76.83 2.88 7.79
N ILE A 4 -77.04 3.24 9.06
CA ILE A 4 -76.03 3.90 9.90
C ILE A 4 -74.93 2.90 10.33
N GLY A 5 -75.29 1.66 10.67
CA GLY A 5 -74.32 0.63 11.04
C GLY A 5 -73.40 0.20 9.87
N GLY A 6 -73.89 0.27 8.63
CA GLY A 6 -73.09 0.02 7.43
C GLY A 6 -72.03 1.11 7.20
N LEU A 7 -72.41 2.38 7.34
CA LEU A 7 -71.51 3.52 7.19
C LEU A 7 -70.38 3.51 8.23
N ILE A 8 -70.68 3.15 9.49
CA ILE A 8 -69.69 3.05 10.56
C ILE A 8 -68.68 1.93 10.26
N LYS A 9 -69.14 0.76 9.79
CA LYS A 9 -68.24 -0.35 9.40
C LYS A 9 -67.32 0.04 8.25
N THR A 10 -67.84 0.71 7.22
CA THR A 10 -67.05 1.17 6.08
C THR A 10 -65.99 2.19 6.51
N PHE A 11 -66.35 3.13 7.40
CA PHE A 11 -65.42 4.13 7.92
C PHE A 11 -64.26 3.47 8.69
N ILE A 12 -64.55 2.51 9.57
CA ILE A 12 -63.53 1.77 10.33
C ILE A 12 -62.56 1.03 9.39
N ILE A 13 -63.07 0.36 8.35
CA ILE A 13 -62.23 -0.38 7.39
C ILE A 13 -61.30 0.56 6.63
N ILE A 14 -61.79 1.72 6.19
CA ILE A 14 -60.98 2.72 5.49
C ILE A 14 -59.89 3.26 6.43
N SER A 15 -60.21 3.59 7.68
CA SER A 15 -59.25 4.08 8.66
C SER A 15 -58.13 3.08 8.94
N ILE A 16 -58.46 1.79 9.11
CA ILE A 16 -57.47 0.72 9.31
C ILE A 16 -56.58 0.58 8.07
N SER A 17 -57.16 0.64 6.88
CA SER A 17 -56.41 0.50 5.62
C SER A 17 -55.40 1.64 5.43
N ILE A 18 -55.79 2.88 5.73
CA ILE A 18 -54.90 4.05 5.70
C ILE A 18 -53.75 3.90 6.73
N LEU A 19 -54.04 3.35 7.91
CA LEU A 19 -53.05 3.12 8.95
C LEU A 19 -52.02 2.04 8.56
N VAL A 20 -52.46 0.97 7.89
CA VAL A 20 -51.59 -0.09 7.38
C VAL A 20 -50.72 0.40 6.21
N ILE A 21 -51.27 1.20 5.29
CA ILE A 21 -50.52 1.77 4.16
C ILE A 21 -49.48 2.78 4.66
N SER A 22 -49.84 3.67 5.59
CA SER A 22 -48.91 4.66 6.15
C SER A 22 -47.79 4.01 6.97
N SER A 23 -48.08 2.99 7.77
CA SER A 23 -47.05 2.24 8.51
C SER A 23 -46.09 1.49 7.58
N SER A 24 -46.60 0.89 6.50
CA SER A 24 -45.79 0.20 5.49
C SER A 24 -44.90 1.18 4.70
N PHE A 25 -45.41 2.37 4.39
CA PHE A 25 -44.66 3.41 3.71
C PHE A 25 -43.54 3.98 4.59
N VAL A 26 -43.82 4.24 5.87
CA VAL A 26 -42.80 4.68 6.84
C VAL A 26 -41.72 3.60 7.04
N TYR A 27 -42.10 2.32 7.07
CA TYR A 27 -41.15 1.22 7.18
C TYR A 27 -40.24 1.11 5.94
N SER A 28 -40.79 1.24 4.73
CA SER A 28 -40.02 1.27 3.49
C SER A 28 -39.06 2.47 3.42
N ILE A 29 -39.49 3.67 3.85
CA ILE A 29 -38.59 4.83 3.94
C ILE A 29 -37.47 4.58 4.95
N LYS A 30 -37.78 3.99 6.10
CA LYS A 30 -36.77 3.68 7.13
C LYS A 30 -35.77 2.64 6.66
N ILE A 31 -36.22 1.62 5.92
CA ILE A 31 -35.32 0.65 5.26
C ILE A 31 -34.47 1.34 4.20
N HIS A 32 -35.06 2.19 3.36
CA HIS A 32 -34.32 2.83 2.28
C HIS A 32 -33.31 3.85 2.81
N GLN A 33 -33.67 4.64 3.84
CA GLN A 33 -32.73 5.48 4.57
C GLN A 33 -31.66 4.64 5.26
N SER A 34 -32.00 3.52 5.91
CA SER A 34 -31.01 2.63 6.52
C SER A 34 -30.04 2.05 5.48
N SER A 35 -30.52 1.74 4.27
CA SER A 35 -29.70 1.25 3.15
C SER A 35 -28.81 2.34 2.54
N LEU A 36 -29.29 3.59 2.51
CA LEU A 36 -28.53 4.76 2.04
C LEU A 36 -27.48 5.20 3.07
N THR A 37 -27.77 5.10 4.37
CA THR A 37 -26.80 5.31 5.45
C THR A 37 -25.84 4.14 5.62
N ARG A 38 -26.16 2.97 5.06
CA ARG A 38 -25.33 1.76 5.03
C ARG A 38 -24.71 1.54 3.64
N ARG A 39 -24.42 2.61 2.90
CA ARG A 39 -23.14 2.64 2.19
C ARG A 39 -22.10 2.61 3.29
N GLU A 40 -21.52 1.44 3.54
CA GLU A 40 -20.27 1.36 4.26
C GLU A 40 -19.39 2.48 3.73
N LYS A 41 -19.00 3.40 4.61
CA LYS A 41 -17.85 4.27 4.38
C LYS A 41 -16.67 3.31 4.34
N THR A 42 -16.49 2.56 3.25
CA THR A 42 -15.30 1.79 2.99
C THR A 42 -14.19 2.82 2.84
N SER A 43 -13.53 3.13 3.96
CA SER A 43 -12.34 3.98 3.94
C SER A 43 -11.24 3.18 3.28
N TYR A 44 -11.15 3.28 1.96
CA TYR A 44 -10.01 2.72 1.24
C TYR A 44 -8.77 3.45 1.71
N LYS A 45 -7.74 2.68 2.08
CA LYS A 45 -6.39 3.19 2.21
C LYS A 45 -5.66 2.93 0.91
N ILE A 46 -5.13 3.99 0.32
CA ILE A 46 -4.36 3.93 -0.93
C ILE A 46 -2.89 4.19 -0.64
N TRP A 47 -2.04 3.71 -1.53
CA TRP A 47 -0.62 4.06 -1.54
C TRP A 47 -0.39 5.43 -2.17
N VAL A 48 0.58 6.14 -1.61
CA VAL A 48 0.97 7.49 -2.01
C VAL A 48 2.47 7.66 -1.86
N ASN A 49 3.05 8.32 -2.85
CA ASN A 49 4.44 8.71 -2.92
C ASN A 49 4.62 10.22 -2.66
N LYS A 50 5.72 10.60 -2.02
CA LYS A 50 6.18 12.00 -1.89
C LYS A 50 7.68 12.08 -2.16
N ASN A 51 8.04 12.87 -3.16
CA ASN A 51 9.44 13.13 -3.51
C ASN A 51 9.96 14.30 -2.71
N MET A 52 11.08 14.08 -2.00
CA MET A 52 11.73 15.11 -1.18
C MET A 52 12.86 15.80 -1.96
N ARG A 53 13.41 15.14 -2.98
CA ARG A 53 14.43 15.70 -3.89
C ARG A 53 14.08 15.42 -5.35
N TYR A 54 13.82 16.48 -6.12
CA TYR A 54 13.34 16.41 -7.51
C TYR A 54 14.37 15.92 -8.54
N MET A 55 15.67 15.93 -8.21
CA MET A 55 16.75 15.62 -9.16
C MET A 55 17.08 14.12 -9.28
N LEU A 56 16.55 13.27 -8.39
CA LEU A 56 16.76 11.83 -8.43
C LEU A 56 15.43 11.16 -8.76
N LYS A 57 15.41 10.28 -9.79
CA LYS A 57 14.20 9.51 -10.11
C LYS A 57 13.79 8.71 -8.87
N SER A 58 12.58 8.96 -8.40
CA SER A 58 12.17 8.53 -7.07
C SER A 58 11.95 7.03 -7.00
N VAL A 59 12.60 6.42 -6.01
CA VAL A 59 12.47 5.01 -5.66
C VAL A 59 11.04 4.68 -5.25
N ALA A 60 10.40 5.59 -4.50
CA ALA A 60 8.99 5.49 -4.12
C ALA A 60 8.07 5.48 -5.35
N ASP A 61 8.32 6.32 -6.37
CA ASP A 61 7.47 6.38 -7.56
C ASP A 61 7.45 5.06 -8.33
N ILE A 62 8.56 4.33 -8.33
CA ILE A 62 8.69 3.05 -9.02
C ILE A 62 8.06 1.94 -8.21
N ALA A 63 8.34 1.90 -6.90
CA ALA A 63 7.74 0.92 -6.00
C ALA A 63 6.21 1.07 -5.93
N ASP A 64 5.70 2.30 -6.02
CA ASP A 64 4.28 2.64 -5.99
C ASP A 64 3.61 2.67 -7.37
N ASN A 65 4.28 2.26 -8.45
CA ASN A 65 3.73 2.39 -9.79
C ASN A 65 2.57 1.41 -10.05
N ASP A 66 1.33 1.87 -9.87
CA ASP A 66 0.10 1.09 -10.09
C ASP A 66 0.01 0.46 -11.49
N LYS A 67 0.37 1.23 -12.52
CA LYS A 67 0.29 0.77 -13.92
C LYS A 67 1.26 -0.38 -14.13
N GLU A 68 2.51 -0.20 -13.74
CA GLU A 68 3.54 -1.21 -13.91
C GLU A 68 3.27 -2.47 -13.07
N LEU A 69 2.77 -2.32 -11.85
CA LEU A 69 2.38 -3.45 -11.00
C LEU A 69 1.22 -4.27 -11.61
N HIS A 70 0.29 -3.60 -12.31
CA HIS A 70 -0.84 -4.24 -12.99
C HIS A 70 -0.46 -4.89 -14.34
N MET A 71 0.68 -4.50 -14.93
CA MET A 71 1.15 -5.03 -16.21
C MET A 71 1.84 -6.39 -16.05
N PHE A 72 1.84 -7.20 -17.13
CA PHE A 72 2.69 -8.38 -17.29
C PHE A 72 2.70 -9.37 -16.10
N LYS A 73 1.58 -9.50 -15.37
CA LYS A 73 1.50 -10.33 -14.15
C LYS A 73 2.51 -9.93 -13.06
N THR A 74 3.03 -8.70 -13.08
CA THR A 74 4.07 -8.22 -12.16
C THR A 74 3.64 -8.39 -10.70
N CYS A 75 2.39 -8.04 -10.38
CA CYS A 75 1.82 -8.25 -9.05
C CYS A 75 1.77 -9.73 -8.63
N ASP A 76 1.37 -10.62 -9.53
CA ASP A 76 1.27 -12.06 -9.22
C ASP A 76 2.65 -12.67 -8.99
N ILE A 77 3.65 -12.28 -9.79
CA ILE A 77 5.04 -12.72 -9.62
C ILE A 77 5.59 -12.24 -8.27
N LEU A 78 5.33 -10.99 -7.89
CA LEU A 78 5.72 -10.47 -6.59
C LEU A 78 5.04 -11.21 -5.44
N ARG A 79 3.74 -11.52 -5.58
CA ARG A 79 2.99 -12.28 -4.56
C ARG A 79 3.51 -13.70 -4.38
N ASP A 80 3.87 -14.36 -5.48
CA ASP A 80 4.49 -15.68 -5.43
C ASP A 80 5.89 -15.60 -4.78
N PHE A 81 6.72 -14.65 -5.22
CA PHE A 81 8.06 -14.45 -4.68
C PHE A 81 8.06 -14.10 -3.19
N PHE A 82 7.11 -13.31 -2.70
CA PHE A 82 6.96 -12.93 -1.29
C PHE A 82 5.92 -13.75 -0.54
N LYS A 83 5.52 -14.90 -1.08
CA LYS A 83 4.57 -15.79 -0.40
C LYS A 83 5.05 -16.10 1.02
N ASP A 84 4.12 -16.05 1.96
CA ASP A 84 4.32 -16.27 3.40
C ASP A 84 5.14 -15.20 4.14
N CYS A 85 5.53 -14.09 3.47
CA CYS A 85 6.18 -12.96 4.15
C CYS A 85 5.14 -12.08 4.86
N ILE A 86 5.29 -11.88 6.18
CA ILE A 86 4.32 -11.12 7.00
C ILE A 86 4.95 -9.98 7.81
N SER A 87 6.26 -10.02 8.03
CA SER A 87 7.03 -9.03 8.79
C SER A 87 8.10 -8.36 7.92
N PRO A 88 8.63 -7.17 8.29
CA PRO A 88 9.70 -6.53 7.52
C PRO A 88 10.92 -7.46 7.35
N MET A 89 11.22 -8.26 8.37
CA MET A 89 12.31 -9.23 8.37
C MET A 89 12.11 -10.33 7.31
N ASP A 90 10.87 -10.80 7.09
CA ASP A 90 10.60 -11.84 6.09
C ASP A 90 10.88 -11.33 4.67
N PHE A 91 10.43 -10.10 4.37
CA PHE A 91 10.69 -9.46 3.07
C PHE A 91 12.19 -9.23 2.87
N TYR A 92 12.88 -8.71 3.87
CA TYR A 92 14.33 -8.54 3.84
C TYR A 92 15.06 -9.87 3.59
N ARG A 93 14.75 -10.92 4.37
CA ARG A 93 15.37 -12.24 4.23
C ARG A 93 15.06 -12.88 2.88
N ARG A 94 13.84 -12.71 2.36
CA ARG A 94 13.46 -13.24 1.04
C ARG A 94 14.31 -12.63 -0.06
N VAL A 95 14.49 -11.31 -0.05
CA VAL A 95 15.36 -10.60 -1.01
C VAL A 95 16.81 -11.03 -0.82
N ASN A 96 17.34 -10.91 0.40
CA ASN A 96 18.74 -11.17 0.68
C ASN A 96 19.15 -12.64 0.45
N GLY A 97 18.25 -13.59 0.72
CA GLY A 97 18.49 -15.02 0.48
C GLY A 97 18.37 -15.45 -0.98
N SER A 98 17.69 -14.68 -1.83
CA SER A 98 17.39 -15.05 -3.23
C SER A 98 18.19 -14.26 -4.26
N ILE A 99 18.80 -13.15 -3.85
CA ILE A 99 19.42 -12.16 -4.73
C ILE A 99 20.88 -12.00 -4.33
N LYS A 100 21.77 -11.85 -5.31
CA LYS A 100 23.17 -11.52 -5.07
C LYS A 100 23.40 -10.03 -5.34
N ASP A 101 24.40 -9.44 -4.72
CA ASP A 101 24.75 -8.06 -5.02
C ASP A 101 25.34 -7.92 -6.42
N ALA A 102 24.88 -6.89 -7.13
CA ALA A 102 25.45 -6.53 -8.42
C ALA A 102 26.89 -5.99 -8.26
N LYS A 103 27.81 -6.48 -9.10
CA LYS A 103 29.24 -6.11 -9.05
C LYS A 103 29.71 -5.24 -10.21
N PHE A 104 28.87 -5.02 -11.23
CA PHE A 104 29.23 -4.30 -12.45
C PHE A 104 28.26 -3.12 -12.74
N PHE A 105 28.82 -2.06 -13.31
CA PHE A 105 28.17 -0.75 -13.56
C PHE A 105 26.97 -0.73 -14.53
N PRO A 106 26.88 -1.55 -15.61
CA PRO A 106 25.81 -1.41 -16.59
C PRO A 106 24.43 -1.82 -16.05
N ASP A 107 24.35 -2.47 -14.89
CA ASP A 107 23.09 -2.91 -14.29
C ASP A 107 22.32 -1.80 -13.52
N ILE A 108 22.97 -0.67 -13.25
CA ILE A 108 22.39 0.48 -12.52
C ILE A 108 21.24 1.11 -13.31
N TRP A 109 21.31 1.14 -14.64
CA TRP A 109 20.34 1.81 -15.50
C TRP A 109 19.09 0.98 -15.82
N PHE A 110 19.12 -0.33 -15.56
CA PHE A 110 17.96 -1.22 -15.75
C PHE A 110 16.91 -1.12 -14.63
N SER A 111 17.16 -0.30 -13.61
CA SER A 111 16.45 -0.27 -12.32
C SER A 111 15.12 0.48 -12.28
N TYR A 112 14.71 1.15 -13.36
CA TYR A 112 13.58 2.09 -13.29
C TYR A 112 12.28 1.64 -13.96
N PHE A 113 12.15 0.33 -14.20
CA PHE A 113 10.93 -0.30 -14.72
C PHE A 113 10.65 -1.56 -13.91
N LEU A 114 9.61 -1.50 -13.08
CA LEU A 114 9.27 -2.51 -12.09
C LEU A 114 9.05 -3.91 -12.69
N PRO A 115 8.37 -4.10 -13.85
CA PRO A 115 8.18 -5.42 -14.41
C PRO A 115 9.51 -6.07 -14.76
N LYS A 116 10.44 -5.33 -15.37
CA LYS A 116 11.77 -5.87 -15.70
C LYS A 116 12.52 -6.31 -14.44
N LEU A 117 12.46 -5.52 -13.37
CA LEU A 117 13.06 -5.87 -12.08
C LEU A 117 12.46 -7.16 -11.47
N VAL A 118 11.14 -7.31 -11.55
CA VAL A 118 10.41 -8.49 -11.04
C VAL A 118 10.65 -9.74 -11.89
N TYR A 119 10.89 -9.60 -13.20
CA TYR A 119 11.24 -10.75 -14.03
C TYR A 119 12.67 -11.23 -13.76
N LEU A 120 13.61 -10.36 -13.38
CA LEU A 120 14.97 -10.77 -12.99
C LEU A 120 14.98 -11.72 -11.78
N ILE A 121 14.11 -11.49 -10.79
CA ILE A 121 13.97 -12.40 -9.64
C ILE A 121 13.31 -13.71 -10.02
N LYS A 122 12.26 -13.66 -10.85
CA LYS A 122 11.55 -14.85 -11.33
C LYS A 122 12.46 -15.78 -12.14
N ASP A 123 13.32 -15.19 -12.97
CA ASP A 123 14.19 -15.95 -13.87
C ASP A 123 15.50 -16.39 -13.16
N GLY A 124 15.66 -16.12 -11.86
CA GLY A 124 16.82 -16.56 -11.08
C GLY A 124 18.12 -15.81 -11.40
N HIS A 125 18.04 -14.71 -12.15
CA HIS A 125 19.17 -13.88 -12.59
C HIS A 125 19.30 -12.59 -11.78
N ALA A 126 18.97 -12.62 -10.50
CA ALA A 126 18.92 -11.42 -9.68
C ALA A 126 20.30 -11.07 -9.11
N ARG A 127 21.06 -10.29 -9.88
CA ARG A 127 22.14 -9.46 -9.34
C ARG A 127 21.63 -8.03 -9.24
N LEU A 128 21.37 -7.54 -8.04
CA LEU A 128 20.71 -6.25 -7.86
C LEU A 128 21.50 -5.31 -6.96
N TRP A 129 21.38 -4.02 -7.24
CA TRP A 129 21.87 -2.92 -6.41
C TRP A 129 20.91 -2.65 -5.25
N CYS A 130 21.40 -2.03 -4.17
CA CYS A 130 20.57 -1.65 -3.01
C CYS A 130 19.30 -0.88 -3.40
N THR A 131 19.38 0.05 -4.35
CA THR A 131 18.21 0.76 -4.89
C THR A 131 17.16 -0.19 -5.48
N GLN A 132 17.58 -1.20 -6.25
CA GLN A 132 16.67 -2.19 -6.83
C GLN A 132 16.08 -3.12 -5.76
N GLN A 133 16.91 -3.52 -4.79
CA GLN A 133 16.47 -4.37 -3.69
C GLN A 133 15.43 -3.65 -2.80
N THR A 134 15.64 -2.37 -2.49
CA THR A 134 14.67 -1.56 -1.73
C THR A 134 13.36 -1.32 -2.51
N ILE A 135 13.42 -1.10 -3.84
CA ILE A 135 12.21 -1.07 -4.69
C ILE A 135 11.44 -2.39 -4.59
N LEU A 136 12.13 -3.53 -4.72
CA LEU A 136 11.50 -4.84 -4.65
C LEU A 136 10.81 -5.09 -3.33
N ILE A 137 11.44 -4.72 -2.21
CA ILE A 137 10.82 -4.86 -0.88
C ILE A 137 9.55 -4.04 -0.80
N ALA A 138 9.59 -2.74 -1.12
CA ALA A 138 8.43 -1.86 -1.02
C ALA A 138 7.29 -2.26 -1.99
N ALA A 139 7.63 -2.59 -3.24
CA ALA A 139 6.67 -3.08 -4.22
C ALA A 139 6.08 -4.45 -3.82
N GLY A 140 6.90 -5.32 -3.23
CA GLY A 140 6.49 -6.61 -2.67
C GLY A 140 5.45 -6.45 -1.57
N VAL A 141 5.70 -5.54 -0.61
CA VAL A 141 4.71 -5.22 0.44
C VAL A 141 3.42 -4.72 -0.20
N LYS A 142 3.50 -3.76 -1.13
CA LYS A 142 2.32 -3.27 -1.85
C LYS A 142 1.54 -4.41 -2.51
N ALA A 143 2.22 -5.33 -3.20
CA ALA A 143 1.59 -6.47 -3.87
C ALA A 143 0.92 -7.46 -2.90
N MET A 144 1.57 -7.75 -1.76
CA MET A 144 1.07 -8.71 -0.77
C MET A 144 -0.12 -8.19 0.03
N PHE A 145 -0.11 -6.90 0.38
CA PHE A 145 -1.08 -6.32 1.31
C PHE A 145 -2.18 -5.49 0.63
N SER A 146 -2.25 -5.52 -0.70
CA SER A 146 -3.23 -4.76 -1.49
C SER A 146 -3.92 -5.60 -2.54
N HIS A 147 -5.05 -5.12 -3.03
CA HIS A 147 -5.73 -5.62 -4.22
C HIS A 147 -5.97 -4.48 -5.21
N TRP A 148 -6.13 -4.85 -6.47
CA TRP A 148 -6.49 -3.90 -7.52
C TRP A 148 -7.97 -3.54 -7.42
N ASP A 149 -8.27 -2.25 -7.31
CA ASP A 149 -9.62 -1.73 -7.40
C ASP A 149 -9.85 -1.17 -8.81
N ASN A 150 -10.74 -1.83 -9.58
CA ASN A 150 -11.05 -1.43 -10.96
C ASN A 150 -11.75 -0.06 -11.05
N SER A 151 -12.51 0.33 -10.02
CA SER A 151 -13.24 1.60 -10.03
C SER A 151 -12.30 2.79 -9.78
N LEU A 152 -11.27 2.59 -8.96
CA LEU A 152 -10.25 3.59 -8.67
C LEU A 152 -9.08 3.53 -9.64
N GLY A 153 -8.89 2.41 -10.34
CA GLY A 153 -7.77 2.17 -11.23
C GLY A 153 -6.43 2.18 -10.50
N LYS A 154 -6.41 1.68 -9.25
CA LYS A 154 -5.25 1.70 -8.35
C LYS A 154 -5.26 0.50 -7.40
N TYR A 155 -4.10 0.20 -6.81
CA TYR A 155 -4.03 -0.75 -5.69
C TYR A 155 -4.44 -0.10 -4.37
N VAL A 156 -5.33 -0.77 -3.64
CA VAL A 156 -5.82 -0.35 -2.32
C VAL A 156 -5.50 -1.43 -1.30
N LEU A 157 -5.24 -1.03 -0.05
CA LEU A 157 -4.96 -1.99 1.02
C LEU A 157 -6.13 -2.96 1.20
N ASN A 158 -5.79 -4.22 1.50
CA ASN A 158 -6.77 -5.24 1.85
C ASN A 158 -7.54 -4.84 3.12
N ARG A 159 -8.74 -5.41 3.27
CA ARG A 159 -9.54 -5.26 4.49
C ARG A 159 -8.70 -5.75 5.68
N ASP A 160 -8.78 -5.03 6.79
CA ASP A 160 -8.09 -5.31 8.07
C ASP A 160 -6.56 -5.15 8.05
N VAL A 161 -5.99 -4.64 6.96
CA VAL A 161 -4.57 -4.23 6.92
C VAL A 161 -4.42 -2.79 7.42
N GLY A 162 -3.52 -2.60 8.37
CA GLY A 162 -3.12 -1.30 8.90
C GLY A 162 -2.25 -0.48 7.93
N GLY A 163 -1.85 0.71 8.35
CA GLY A 163 -1.09 1.61 7.47
C GLY A 163 0.38 1.22 7.33
N PHE A 164 1.00 1.61 6.21
CA PHE A 164 2.45 1.50 6.01
C PHE A 164 3.07 2.86 5.77
N ARG A 165 4.34 2.99 6.14
CA ARG A 165 5.18 4.15 5.83
C ARG A 165 6.63 3.74 5.69
N PHE A 166 7.16 4.01 4.50
CA PHE A 166 8.50 3.70 4.06
C PHE A 166 9.22 4.98 3.64
N GLU A 167 10.43 5.15 4.14
CA GLU A 167 11.32 6.25 3.81
C GLU A 167 12.54 5.70 3.06
N PHE A 168 12.86 6.29 1.91
CA PHE A 168 14.01 5.89 1.10
C PHE A 168 15.13 6.89 1.33
N TRP A 169 16.19 6.43 2.01
CA TRP A 169 17.33 7.23 2.40
C TRP A 169 18.53 6.90 1.53
N ALA A 170 19.18 7.93 1.00
CA ALA A 170 20.48 7.79 0.36
C ALA A 170 21.60 8.13 1.35
N SER A 171 22.69 7.38 1.29
CA SER A 171 23.90 7.65 2.07
C SER A 171 25.15 7.36 1.24
N CYS A 172 26.30 7.78 1.76
CA CYS A 172 27.59 7.56 1.12
C CYS A 172 28.25 6.27 1.61
N ASP A 173 28.47 5.30 0.72
CA ASP A 173 29.28 4.11 1.01
C ASP A 173 30.72 4.28 0.48
N GLU A 174 31.67 4.52 1.39
CA GLU A 174 33.08 4.73 1.04
C GLU A 174 33.79 3.50 0.50
N THR A 175 33.17 2.32 0.64
CA THR A 175 33.69 1.08 0.07
C THR A 175 33.40 0.95 -1.43
N MET A 176 32.50 1.79 -1.97
CA MET A 176 32.17 1.82 -3.40
C MET A 176 33.03 2.82 -4.19
N PRO A 177 33.31 2.56 -5.48
CA PRO A 177 34.02 3.51 -6.35
C PRO A 177 33.16 4.76 -6.67
N ILE A 178 33.81 5.90 -6.93
CA ILE A 178 33.15 7.12 -7.42
C ILE A 178 32.66 6.87 -8.87
N PRO A 179 31.43 7.30 -9.26
CA PRO A 179 30.45 8.09 -8.51
C PRO A 179 29.45 7.28 -7.67
N ILE A 180 29.54 5.95 -7.66
CA ILE A 180 28.58 5.03 -7.02
C ILE A 180 28.52 5.24 -5.51
N ARG A 181 29.64 5.63 -4.89
CA ARG A 181 29.73 5.99 -3.47
C ARG A 181 28.57 6.84 -2.97
N ALA A 182 28.01 7.74 -3.79
CA ALA A 182 26.92 8.63 -3.39
C ALA A 182 25.50 8.06 -3.67
N SER A 183 25.38 6.76 -3.94
CA SER A 183 24.12 6.13 -4.38
C SER A 183 23.67 4.93 -3.54
N HIS A 184 24.24 4.73 -2.34
CA HIS A 184 23.73 3.70 -1.45
C HIS A 184 22.32 4.06 -0.98
N MET A 185 21.40 3.09 -1.02
CA MET A 185 19.98 3.28 -0.74
C MET A 185 19.51 2.34 0.35
N GLN A 186 18.97 2.92 1.42
CA GLN A 186 18.39 2.23 2.57
C GLN A 186 16.88 2.41 2.58
N LEU A 187 16.16 1.36 2.94
CA LEU A 187 14.73 1.42 3.21
C LEU A 187 14.53 1.54 4.72
N VAL A 188 13.92 2.62 5.17
CA VAL A 188 13.57 2.83 6.57
C VAL A 188 12.06 2.65 6.73
N VAL A 189 11.68 1.70 7.56
CA VAL A 189 10.30 1.42 7.93
C VAL A 189 9.95 2.25 9.16
N ASP A 190 8.99 3.17 8.98
CA ASP A 190 8.48 4.07 10.02
C ASP A 190 7.11 3.60 10.53
N THR A 191 6.34 2.91 9.68
CA THR A 191 5.09 2.28 10.09
C THR A 191 4.91 0.96 9.37
N TRP A 192 4.59 -0.10 10.10
CA TRP A 192 4.33 -1.42 9.56
C TRP A 192 2.95 -1.91 9.96
N ASN A 193 2.04 -2.06 8.99
CA ASN A 193 0.70 -2.58 9.21
C ASN A 193 -0.04 -1.90 10.40
N GLY A 194 0.13 -0.59 10.56
CA GLY A 194 -0.47 0.22 11.61
C GLY A 194 0.36 0.35 12.89
N ASP A 195 1.43 -0.43 13.04
CA ASP A 195 2.39 -0.31 14.14
C ASP A 195 3.40 0.81 13.83
N THR A 196 3.45 1.83 14.68
CA THR A 196 4.38 2.97 14.59
C THR A 196 5.72 2.69 15.28
N THR A 197 5.92 1.46 15.78
CA THR A 197 7.16 0.98 16.35
C THR A 197 7.55 -0.36 15.73
N PRO A 198 7.87 -0.40 14.42
CA PRO A 198 8.06 -1.65 13.69
C PRO A 198 9.14 -2.54 14.34
N MET A 199 8.72 -3.72 14.80
CA MET A 199 9.56 -4.67 15.55
C MET A 199 10.16 -4.10 16.86
N GLY A 200 9.49 -3.12 17.47
CA GLY A 200 9.90 -2.49 18.73
C GLY A 200 10.89 -1.32 18.55
N TYR A 201 11.27 -0.97 17.32
CA TYR A 201 12.12 0.19 17.03
C TYR A 201 11.28 1.41 16.71
N GLU A 202 11.78 2.61 17.02
CA GLU A 202 11.16 3.87 16.56
C GLU A 202 11.11 3.90 15.03
N LYS A 203 12.23 3.56 14.40
CA LYS A 203 12.34 3.32 12.96
C LYS A 203 13.25 2.14 12.71
N LEU A 204 12.89 1.29 11.76
CA LEU A 204 13.63 0.10 11.40
C LEU A 204 14.34 0.31 10.07
N GLU A 205 15.67 0.19 10.07
CA GLU A 205 16.49 0.17 8.86
C GLU A 205 16.50 -1.22 8.22
N VAL A 206 16.32 -1.25 6.91
CA VAL A 206 16.59 -2.38 6.04
C VAL A 206 17.65 -1.95 5.03
N ASP A 207 18.87 -2.41 5.25
CA ASP A 207 20.01 -2.20 4.36
C ASP A 207 20.37 -3.53 3.66
N PRO A 208 19.87 -3.74 2.43
CA PRO A 208 20.16 -4.94 1.68
C PRO A 208 21.63 -5.11 1.31
N TRP A 209 22.37 -4.02 1.08
CA TRP A 209 23.75 -4.10 0.58
C TRP A 209 24.75 -4.36 1.70
N MET A 210 24.60 -3.65 2.82
CA MET A 210 25.45 -3.88 4.00
C MET A 210 25.01 -5.10 4.80
N ASN A 211 23.93 -5.78 4.38
CA ASN A 211 23.31 -6.88 5.09
C ASN A 211 22.91 -6.51 6.52
N GLN A 212 22.33 -5.33 6.71
CA GLN A 212 21.93 -4.81 8.01
C GLN A 212 20.42 -4.73 8.16
N PHE A 213 19.95 -5.09 9.34
CA PHE A 213 18.56 -5.00 9.75
C PHE A 213 18.54 -4.60 11.23
N ARG A 214 18.32 -3.32 11.51
CA ARG A 214 18.56 -2.72 12.84
C ARG A 214 17.72 -1.46 13.03
N GLU A 215 17.78 -0.89 14.23
CA GLU A 215 17.22 0.44 14.47
C GLU A 215 17.89 1.49 13.57
N TRP A 216 17.09 2.30 12.88
CA TRP A 216 17.58 3.40 12.06
C TRP A 216 18.02 4.56 12.93
N LYS A 217 19.27 5.00 12.72
CA LYS A 217 19.83 6.20 13.34
C LYS A 217 20.62 6.97 12.29
N PRO A 218 20.17 8.15 11.85
CA PRO A 218 20.83 8.88 10.76
C PRO A 218 22.29 9.23 11.09
N GLU A 219 22.63 9.43 12.36
CA GLU A 219 24.00 9.68 12.83
C GLU A 219 24.98 8.53 12.58
N ASN A 220 24.49 7.31 12.33
CA ASN A 220 25.32 6.17 11.97
C ASN A 220 25.75 6.19 10.50
N GLU A 221 25.12 7.04 9.68
CA GLU A 221 25.29 7.06 8.23
C GLU A 221 26.11 8.27 7.76
N LYS A 222 26.83 8.09 6.65
CA LYS A 222 27.60 9.18 6.04
C LYS A 222 26.74 9.96 5.07
N HIS A 223 26.53 11.24 5.35
CA HIS A 223 25.72 12.15 4.54
C HIS A 223 24.30 11.61 4.23
N PRO A 224 23.52 11.20 5.25
CA PRO A 224 22.19 10.65 5.03
C PRO A 224 21.25 11.72 4.46
N VAL A 225 20.48 11.33 3.45
CA VAL A 225 19.52 12.20 2.80
C VAL A 225 18.23 11.44 2.51
N LEU A 226 17.11 11.92 3.03
CA LEU A 226 15.79 11.43 2.65
C LEU A 226 15.48 11.83 1.20
N ILE A 227 15.27 10.84 0.33
CA ILE A 227 15.00 11.03 -1.09
C ILE A 227 13.50 11.05 -1.37
N SER A 228 12.78 10.06 -0.85
CA SER A 228 11.35 9.89 -1.10
C SER A 228 10.67 9.11 0.03
N VAL A 229 9.34 9.21 0.08
CA VAL A 229 8.50 8.51 1.05
C VAL A 229 7.37 7.81 0.30
N MET A 230 7.12 6.55 0.62
CA MET A 230 5.95 5.78 0.18
C MET A 230 5.12 5.42 1.40
N TYR A 231 3.85 5.78 1.43
CA TYR A 231 2.99 5.57 2.60
C TYR A 231 1.54 5.36 2.19
N THR A 232 0.75 4.83 3.12
CA THR A 232 -0.69 4.64 2.91
C THR A 232 -1.49 5.71 3.61
N ARG A 233 -2.58 6.18 2.98
CA ARG A 233 -3.51 7.13 3.60
C ARG A 233 -4.96 6.85 3.21
N ASP A 234 -5.89 7.30 4.04
CA ASP A 234 -7.33 7.25 3.71
C ASP A 234 -7.63 8.08 2.47
N ILE A 235 -8.34 7.50 1.51
CA ILE A 235 -8.70 8.16 0.25
C ILE A 235 -9.60 9.39 0.48
N ASN A 236 -10.44 9.35 1.53
CA ASN A 236 -11.35 10.45 1.85
C ASN A 236 -10.62 11.70 2.38
N LYS A 237 -9.41 11.55 2.92
CA LYS A 237 -8.57 12.68 3.36
C LYS A 237 -7.85 13.39 2.20
N ILE A 238 -8.06 12.93 0.96
CA ILE A 238 -7.49 13.53 -0.26
C ILE A 238 -8.37 14.66 -0.77
N LEU A 239 -9.67 14.60 -0.48
CA LEU A 239 -10.68 15.52 -1.01
C LEU A 239 -10.92 16.74 -0.11
N GLU A 240 -10.15 16.90 0.97
CA GLU A 240 -10.22 18.03 1.92
C GLU A 240 -9.14 19.10 1.66
N ILE A 241 -8.76 19.32 0.40
CA ILE A 241 -7.88 20.44 -0.02
C ILE A 241 -8.71 21.49 -0.76
#